data_AF-A0A438IAR6-F1
#
_entry.id   AF-A0A438IAR6-F1
#
_cell.length_a   1.000
_cell.length_b   1.000
_cell.length_c   1.000
_cell.angle_alpha   90.00
_cell.angle_beta   90.00
_cell.angle_gamma   90.00
#
_symmetry.space_group_name_H-M   'P 1'
#
loop_
_entity.id
_entity.type
_entity.pdbx_description
1 polymer ?
#
loop_
_entity_poly.entity_id
_entity_poly.type
_entity_poly.pdbx_seq_one_letter_code
_entity_poly.pdbx_strand_id
1 'polypeptide(L)'
;MEEIHAALMGMNGDKAPGPDGFTGAFWQTCWEFVKEDIMDLFKEFYVQKSFEKSLNTTFLVLIPKKGGAEDLGEFRPISLLGGLYKLVAKVLANRLKKVLGKVVSMDQNAFVRGRQILDASLIANEVVDFWYKRKEKGLICKLDIEKAYDSINWSFLMKVLQKMGFGTWWMEWIWWCISTAKFSILVNGVPAGFFPSSKGLRQGDPLSPYLFVMGMEVLSALIRRAVGEGSSQGATLREEEGCWILAWFEAASGLRINLAKSVLIPIGEVEEIEEMAVELGCKVGALPSVYLGLPLGVHHKAISMWDGVEERMRRRLALWKRQYISKGGRITLIKSTLASIPIYQLSLFRMPKSVAKRLEKLQRDFLWGGGRMERKVHLINWEVVCTQKVNGGLGIRKIDLLNKALLSKWIWRFAVEEDILWKKVIGVKYGQEGLGWRTNEARGAFGVGVWKEILKEANWCWDNIRFKVGKGTRVNFWTDHWCGEEALSRIFPQLFALAVHKNATISEVWDSSLGQGGWNLRFARDSNDWELDLIEAMFNMLRDFKISQEEDSVVWRGGGQGIFGVRCAYNLLAAPNSIDFPVRCIWVDKVPTKAAFFAWEATWGKILTLDRLQRRGGSFLTAIFCVVVKRKM
;
A
#
# COMPACT_ATOMS: atom_id res chain seq x y z
N MET A 1 -14.48 17.80 -23.15
CA MET A 1 -14.63 16.44 -23.70
C MET A 1 -13.58 15.48 -23.15
N GLU A 2 -12.27 15.76 -23.31
CA GLU A 2 -11.18 14.86 -22.87
C GLU A 2 -11.29 14.41 -21.40
N GLU A 3 -11.60 15.33 -20.48
CA GLU A 3 -11.76 15.00 -19.05
C GLU A 3 -12.88 13.98 -18.81
N ILE A 4 -14.01 14.12 -19.53
CA ILE A 4 -15.18 13.25 -19.40
C ILE A 4 -14.86 11.87 -19.99
N HIS A 5 -14.24 11.84 -21.18
CA HIS A 5 -13.80 10.61 -21.82
C HIS A 5 -12.78 9.84 -20.96
N ALA A 6 -11.78 10.53 -20.42
CA ALA A 6 -10.80 9.93 -19.51
C ALA A 6 -11.45 9.42 -18.20
N ALA A 7 -12.45 10.13 -17.67
CA ALA A 7 -13.20 9.66 -16.51
C ALA A 7 -13.98 8.38 -16.82
N LEU A 8 -14.65 8.31 -17.98
CA LEU A 8 -15.41 7.15 -18.45
C LEU A 8 -14.49 5.94 -18.66
N MET A 9 -13.39 6.09 -19.39
CA MET A 9 -12.42 5.01 -19.64
C MET A 9 -11.72 4.56 -18.35
N GLY A 10 -11.64 5.42 -17.34
CA GLY A 10 -11.15 5.07 -16.00
C GLY A 10 -12.15 4.35 -15.08
N MET A 11 -13.40 4.15 -15.51
CA MET A 11 -14.40 3.39 -14.75
C MET A 11 -14.21 1.88 -14.90
N ASN A 12 -14.59 1.12 -13.88
CA ASN A 12 -14.63 -0.35 -13.98
C ASN A 12 -15.91 -0.78 -14.70
N GLY A 13 -15.75 -1.40 -15.87
CA GLY A 13 -16.84 -1.81 -16.76
C GLY A 13 -17.74 -2.91 -16.20
N ASP A 14 -17.20 -3.77 -15.33
CA ASP A 14 -17.88 -4.98 -14.81
C ASP A 14 -18.73 -4.71 -13.54
N LYS A 15 -18.92 -3.44 -13.18
CA LYS A 15 -19.75 -3.07 -12.01
C LYS A 15 -21.22 -3.24 -12.35
N ALA A 16 -21.99 -3.75 -11.38
CA ALA A 16 -23.44 -3.85 -11.49
C ALA A 16 -24.07 -2.49 -11.87
N PRO A 17 -25.06 -2.48 -12.79
CA PRO A 17 -25.71 -1.26 -13.26
C PRO A 17 -26.67 -0.68 -12.21
N GLY A 18 -27.07 0.57 -12.43
CA GLY A 18 -28.13 1.22 -11.67
C GLY A 18 -29.51 1.00 -12.32
N PRO A 19 -30.48 1.89 -12.03
CA PRO A 19 -31.83 1.82 -12.60
C PRO A 19 -31.92 1.88 -14.13
N ASP A 20 -30.88 2.39 -14.81
CA ASP A 20 -30.80 2.47 -16.27
C ASP A 20 -30.41 1.14 -16.93
N GLY A 21 -29.97 0.13 -16.17
CA GLY A 21 -29.61 -1.19 -16.68
C GLY A 21 -28.28 -1.25 -17.44
N PHE A 22 -27.62 -0.13 -17.68
CA PHE A 22 -26.38 -0.07 -18.46
C PHE A 22 -25.12 -0.15 -17.59
N THR A 23 -24.21 -1.05 -17.94
CA THR A 23 -22.92 -1.20 -17.25
C THR A 23 -21.91 -0.14 -17.70
N GLY A 24 -20.81 0.02 -16.96
CA GLY A 24 -19.72 0.91 -17.38
C GLY A 24 -19.13 0.51 -18.74
N ALA A 25 -19.08 -0.80 -19.04
CA ALA A 25 -18.54 -1.32 -20.29
C ALA A 25 -19.41 -0.92 -21.50
N PHE A 26 -20.73 -0.85 -21.33
CA PHE A 26 -21.64 -0.35 -22.37
C PHE A 26 -21.27 1.08 -22.77
N TRP A 27 -21.21 1.98 -21.79
CA TRP A 27 -20.89 3.39 -22.04
C TRP A 27 -19.49 3.59 -22.66
N GLN A 28 -18.49 2.80 -22.24
CA GLN A 28 -17.15 2.82 -22.81
C GLN A 28 -17.13 2.37 -24.27
N THR A 29 -17.85 1.29 -24.59
CA THR A 29 -17.88 0.70 -25.94
C THR A 29 -18.67 1.57 -26.91
N CYS A 30 -19.79 2.14 -26.44
CA CYS A 30 -20.68 2.96 -27.26
C CYS A 30 -20.29 4.44 -27.31
N TRP A 31 -19.13 4.84 -26.78
CA TRP A 31 -18.72 6.24 -26.65
C TRP A 31 -18.88 7.03 -27.96
N GLU A 32 -18.42 6.50 -29.09
CA GLU A 32 -18.52 7.20 -30.39
C GLU A 32 -19.96 7.52 -30.80
N PHE A 33 -20.93 6.74 -30.32
CA PHE A 33 -22.35 6.93 -30.59
C PHE A 33 -22.99 7.93 -29.61
N VAL A 34 -22.71 7.81 -28.31
CA VAL A 34 -23.40 8.58 -27.25
C VAL A 34 -22.67 9.86 -26.81
N LYS A 35 -21.47 10.13 -27.35
CA LYS A 35 -20.61 11.22 -26.86
C LYS A 35 -21.29 12.59 -26.92
N GLU A 36 -22.06 12.89 -27.96
CA GLU A 36 -22.71 14.20 -28.09
C GLU A 36 -23.80 14.38 -27.03
N ASP A 37 -24.65 13.37 -26.79
CA ASP A 37 -25.67 13.40 -25.74
C ASP A 37 -25.05 13.54 -24.34
N ILE A 38 -23.96 12.82 -24.07
CA ILE A 38 -23.21 12.95 -22.82
C ILE A 38 -22.65 14.36 -22.70
N MET A 39 -22.07 14.91 -23.77
CA MET A 39 -21.51 16.26 -23.75
C MET A 39 -22.60 17.31 -23.49
N ASP A 40 -23.79 17.15 -24.06
CA ASP A 40 -24.92 18.05 -23.83
C ASP A 40 -25.44 17.96 -22.40
N LEU A 41 -25.54 16.77 -21.81
CA LEU A 41 -25.82 16.59 -20.38
C LEU A 41 -24.79 17.35 -19.51
N PHE A 42 -23.50 17.27 -19.83
CA PHE A 42 -22.47 17.99 -19.08
C PHE A 42 -22.53 19.50 -19.28
N LYS A 43 -22.90 19.99 -20.47
CA LYS A 43 -23.13 21.42 -20.74
C LYS A 43 -24.32 21.93 -19.93
N GLU A 44 -25.44 21.21 -19.94
CA GLU A 44 -26.62 21.52 -19.14
C GLU A 44 -26.26 21.56 -17.65
N PHE A 45 -25.58 20.53 -17.16
CA PHE A 45 -25.13 20.47 -15.77
C PHE A 45 -24.22 21.64 -15.39
N TYR A 46 -23.32 22.04 -16.29
CA TYR A 46 -22.42 23.17 -16.04
C TYR A 46 -23.19 24.50 -15.96
N VAL A 47 -24.09 24.77 -16.92
CA VAL A 47 -24.83 26.04 -17.04
C VAL A 47 -25.94 26.15 -16.01
N GLN A 48 -26.79 25.12 -15.91
CA GLN A 48 -27.99 25.10 -15.07
C GLN A 48 -27.70 24.65 -13.64
N LYS A 49 -26.47 24.18 -13.36
CA LYS A 49 -26.04 23.60 -12.07
C LYS A 49 -26.90 22.42 -11.61
N SER A 50 -27.65 21.84 -12.54
CA SER A 50 -28.67 20.84 -12.32
C SER A 50 -28.75 19.91 -13.53
N PHE A 51 -29.37 18.76 -13.33
CA PHE A 51 -29.67 17.78 -14.37
C PHE A 51 -30.97 17.09 -14.03
N GLU A 52 -31.59 16.42 -15.01
CA GLU A 52 -32.88 15.75 -14.84
C GLU A 52 -32.90 14.81 -13.63
N LYS A 53 -33.89 14.96 -12.74
CA LYS A 53 -33.91 14.26 -11.43
C LYS A 53 -33.96 12.75 -11.57
N SER A 54 -34.51 12.23 -12.68
CA SER A 54 -34.56 10.80 -12.97
C SER A 54 -33.16 10.17 -13.05
N LEU A 55 -32.15 10.92 -13.50
CA LEU A 55 -30.75 10.46 -13.56
C LEU A 55 -30.16 10.19 -12.18
N ASN A 56 -30.69 10.83 -11.13
CA ASN A 56 -30.23 10.63 -9.76
C ASN A 56 -30.98 9.52 -9.00
N THR A 57 -31.79 8.73 -9.70
CA THR A 57 -32.41 7.53 -9.12
C THR A 57 -31.36 6.45 -8.88
N THR A 58 -31.49 5.72 -7.77
CA THR A 58 -30.45 4.78 -7.29
C THR A 58 -31.10 3.55 -6.68
N PHE A 59 -30.58 2.37 -6.99
CA PHE A 59 -30.96 1.15 -6.28
C PHE A 59 -30.14 0.98 -5.00
N LEU A 60 -30.77 0.52 -3.93
CA LEU A 60 -30.13 0.23 -2.64
C LEU A 60 -30.11 -1.28 -2.42
N VAL A 61 -28.92 -1.87 -2.36
CA VAL A 61 -28.69 -3.30 -2.10
C VAL A 61 -28.10 -3.49 -0.72
N LEU A 62 -28.62 -4.46 0.03
CA LEU A 62 -28.12 -4.82 1.35
C LEU A 62 -27.11 -5.97 1.26
N ILE A 63 -25.85 -5.71 1.63
CA ILE A 63 -24.80 -6.74 1.68
C ILE A 63 -24.52 -7.12 3.14
N PRO A 64 -24.56 -8.41 3.51
CA PRO A 64 -24.31 -8.83 4.89
C PRO A 64 -22.86 -8.54 5.29
N LYS A 65 -22.65 -7.95 6.48
CA LYS A 65 -21.31 -7.68 7.03
C LYS A 65 -20.64 -8.94 7.57
N LYS A 66 -21.43 -9.93 8.00
CA LYS A 66 -21.00 -11.24 8.52
C LYS A 66 -21.92 -12.34 8.00
N GLY A 67 -21.49 -13.60 8.10
CA GLY A 67 -22.35 -14.74 7.78
C GLY A 67 -23.48 -14.87 8.81
N GLY A 68 -24.67 -15.29 8.37
CA GLY A 68 -25.85 -15.42 9.23
C GLY A 68 -26.38 -14.09 9.75
N ALA A 69 -26.37 -13.04 8.92
CA ALA A 69 -26.89 -11.73 9.31
C ALA A 69 -28.42 -11.75 9.38
N GLU A 70 -28.98 -11.38 10.53
CA GLU A 70 -30.43 -11.38 10.79
C GLU A 70 -30.99 -9.95 10.94
N ASP A 71 -30.23 -9.07 11.60
CA ASP A 71 -30.64 -7.68 11.84
C ASP A 71 -30.23 -6.72 10.70
N LEU A 72 -31.06 -5.73 10.39
CA LEU A 72 -30.75 -4.68 9.40
C LEU A 72 -29.43 -3.94 9.68
N GLY A 73 -29.07 -3.77 10.95
CA GLY A 73 -27.80 -3.16 11.36
C GLY A 73 -26.56 -3.95 10.93
N GLU A 74 -26.72 -5.24 10.64
CA GLU A 74 -25.68 -6.15 10.19
C GLU A 74 -25.51 -6.15 8.67
N PHE A 75 -26.39 -5.44 7.95
CA PHE A 75 -26.24 -5.20 6.53
C PHE A 75 -25.55 -3.86 6.27
N ARG A 76 -24.86 -3.81 5.14
CA ARG A 76 -24.28 -2.59 4.58
C ARG A 76 -25.11 -2.19 3.36
N PRO A 77 -25.76 -1.02 3.39
CA PRO A 77 -26.44 -0.51 2.20
C PRO A 77 -25.39 -0.10 1.16
N ILE A 78 -25.56 -0.55 -0.07
CA ILE A 78 -24.75 -0.17 -1.23
C ILE A 78 -25.65 0.43 -2.29
N SER A 79 -25.29 1.64 -2.73
CA SER A 79 -25.96 2.37 -3.78
C SER A 79 -25.44 1.93 -5.16
N LEU A 80 -26.35 1.42 -6.01
CA LEU A 80 -26.11 1.19 -7.43
C LEU A 80 -26.62 2.41 -8.21
N LEU A 81 -25.69 3.28 -8.56
CA LEU A 81 -25.95 4.53 -9.30
C LEU A 81 -26.19 4.26 -10.79
N GLY A 82 -27.07 5.04 -11.42
CA GLY A 82 -27.16 5.11 -12.88
C GLY A 82 -25.84 5.53 -13.52
N GLY A 83 -25.55 5.03 -14.72
CA GLY A 83 -24.28 5.19 -15.42
C GLY A 83 -23.92 6.66 -15.70
N LEU A 84 -24.89 7.44 -16.18
CA LEU A 84 -24.70 8.86 -16.49
C LEU A 84 -24.38 9.70 -15.25
N TYR A 85 -25.19 9.59 -14.17
CA TYR A 85 -24.87 10.27 -12.91
C TYR A 85 -23.54 9.81 -12.34
N LYS A 86 -23.23 8.51 -12.40
CA LYS A 86 -21.96 7.97 -11.92
C LYS A 86 -20.77 8.56 -12.68
N LEU A 87 -20.92 8.85 -13.97
CA LEU A 87 -19.91 9.55 -14.77
C LEU A 87 -19.74 11.01 -14.30
N VAL A 88 -20.84 11.74 -14.07
CA VAL A 88 -20.80 13.10 -13.49
C VAL A 88 -20.09 13.10 -12.15
N ALA A 89 -20.51 12.24 -11.22
CA ALA A 89 -19.89 12.08 -9.90
C ALA A 89 -18.41 11.70 -9.99
N LYS A 90 -18.04 10.85 -10.97
CA LYS A 90 -16.65 10.45 -11.21
C LYS A 90 -15.79 11.62 -11.69
N VAL A 91 -16.29 12.47 -12.58
CA VAL A 91 -15.60 13.69 -13.04
C VAL A 91 -15.39 14.63 -11.85
N LEU A 92 -16.43 14.92 -11.06
CA LEU A 92 -16.32 15.76 -9.86
C LEU A 92 -15.33 15.19 -8.84
N ALA A 93 -15.39 13.87 -8.58
CA ALA A 93 -14.46 13.19 -7.68
C ALA A 93 -13.00 13.28 -8.18
N ASN A 94 -12.76 13.14 -9.48
CA ASN A 94 -11.43 13.28 -10.07
C ASN A 94 -10.89 14.72 -9.93
N ARG A 95 -11.76 15.74 -10.02
CA ARG A 95 -11.40 17.14 -9.72
C ARG A 95 -11.05 17.33 -8.24
N LEU A 96 -11.89 16.87 -7.32
CA LEU A 96 -11.62 16.94 -5.87
C LEU A 96 -10.32 16.25 -5.48
N LYS A 97 -10.04 15.08 -6.05
CA LYS A 97 -8.82 14.32 -5.78
C LYS A 97 -7.53 15.14 -6.00
N LYS A 98 -7.54 16.12 -6.91
CA LYS A 98 -6.39 17.00 -7.19
C LYS A 98 -6.14 18.02 -6.08
N VAL A 99 -7.19 18.45 -5.37
CA VAL A 99 -7.12 19.51 -4.36
C VAL A 99 -7.22 18.99 -2.93
N LEU A 100 -7.75 17.78 -2.71
CA LEU A 100 -8.04 17.23 -1.39
C LEU A 100 -6.84 17.33 -0.44
N GLY A 101 -5.65 16.93 -0.89
CA GLY A 101 -4.44 16.93 -0.05
C GLY A 101 -3.97 18.32 0.40
N LYS A 102 -4.48 19.40 -0.21
CA LYS A 102 -4.20 20.79 0.17
C LYS A 102 -5.20 21.35 1.19
N VAL A 103 -6.41 20.78 1.25
CA VAL A 103 -7.51 21.29 2.10
C VAL A 103 -7.75 20.45 3.35
N VAL A 104 -7.12 19.29 3.46
CA VAL A 104 -7.19 18.41 4.64
C VAL A 104 -5.83 18.30 5.32
N SER A 105 -5.84 18.16 6.64
CA SER A 105 -4.67 18.01 7.50
C SER A 105 -3.76 16.87 7.06
N MET A 106 -2.47 16.92 7.41
CA MET A 106 -1.51 15.86 7.07
C MET A 106 -1.83 14.52 7.74
N ASP A 107 -2.63 14.55 8.82
CA ASP A 107 -3.01 13.38 9.62
C ASP A 107 -4.12 12.54 8.94
N GLN A 108 -4.88 13.14 8.00
CA GLN A 108 -5.92 12.45 7.24
C GLN A 108 -5.35 11.59 6.11
N ASN A 109 -5.24 10.28 6.30
CA ASN A 109 -4.64 9.39 5.29
C ASN A 109 -5.63 8.81 4.27
N ALA A 110 -6.93 8.80 4.58
CA ALA A 110 -7.93 8.14 3.74
C ALA A 110 -8.23 8.91 2.45
N PHE A 111 -8.20 8.22 1.30
CA PHE A 111 -8.56 8.75 -0.03
C PHE A 111 -7.73 9.94 -0.55
N VAL A 112 -6.71 10.40 0.18
CA VAL A 112 -5.79 11.46 -0.24
C VAL A 112 -4.71 10.89 -1.17
N ARG A 113 -4.53 11.51 -2.34
CA ARG A 113 -3.49 11.10 -3.30
C ARG A 113 -2.11 11.22 -2.66
N GLY A 114 -1.30 10.17 -2.76
CA GLY A 114 0.07 10.14 -2.26
C GLY A 114 0.21 9.60 -0.82
N ARG A 115 -0.88 9.56 -0.04
CA ARG A 115 -0.86 9.00 1.32
C ARG A 115 -1.23 7.52 1.28
N GLN A 116 -0.43 6.67 1.95
CA GLN A 116 -0.66 5.22 2.00
C GLN A 116 -1.23 4.82 3.36
N ILE A 117 -2.16 3.86 3.38
CA ILE A 117 -2.76 3.35 4.63
C ILE A 117 -1.70 2.82 5.62
N LEU A 118 -0.60 2.28 5.10
CA LEU A 118 0.49 1.75 5.90
C LEU A 118 1.28 2.85 6.62
N ASP A 119 1.23 4.10 6.15
CA ASP A 119 1.90 5.24 6.78
C ASP A 119 1.32 5.49 8.17
N ALA A 120 -0.02 5.45 8.27
CA ALA A 120 -0.74 5.55 9.54
C ALA A 120 -0.37 4.41 10.50
N SER A 121 -0.29 3.18 9.99
CA SER A 121 0.05 2.01 10.80
C SER A 121 1.51 2.04 11.28
N LEU A 122 2.44 2.55 10.46
CA LEU A 122 3.83 2.77 10.86
C LEU A 122 3.89 3.81 11.99
N ILE A 123 3.30 4.99 11.78
CA ILE A 123 3.28 6.06 12.79
C ILE A 123 2.70 5.54 14.11
N ALA A 124 1.53 4.90 14.08
CA ALA A 124 0.87 4.42 15.29
C ALA A 124 1.73 3.42 16.07
N ASN A 125 2.40 2.47 15.38
CA ASN A 125 3.30 1.53 16.04
C ASN A 125 4.55 2.22 16.60
N GLU A 126 5.11 3.20 15.89
CA GLU A 126 6.29 3.94 16.34
C GLU A 126 6.01 4.86 17.53
N VAL A 127 4.83 5.48 17.58
CA VAL A 127 4.36 6.30 18.72
C VAL A 127 4.11 5.44 19.94
N VAL A 128 3.42 4.30 19.78
CA VAL A 128 3.19 3.35 20.89
C VAL A 128 4.53 2.84 21.46
N ASP A 129 5.46 2.44 20.60
CA ASP A 129 6.81 2.02 21.02
C ASP A 129 7.55 3.14 21.75
N PHE A 130 7.38 4.39 21.31
CA PHE A 130 7.99 5.55 21.92
C PHE A 130 7.46 5.81 23.34
N TRP A 131 6.15 5.81 23.54
CA TRP A 131 5.54 5.99 24.86
C TRP A 131 5.94 4.89 25.84
N TYR A 132 5.89 3.61 25.42
CA TYR A 132 6.32 2.49 26.27
C TYR A 132 7.74 2.65 26.78
N LYS A 133 8.66 3.14 25.94
CA LYS A 133 10.07 3.27 26.30
C LYS A 133 10.36 4.41 27.24
N ARG A 134 9.65 5.51 27.07
CA ARG A 134 9.77 6.67 27.96
C ARG A 134 9.00 6.47 29.26
N LYS A 135 8.25 5.36 29.38
CA LYS A 135 7.30 5.14 30.47
C LYS A 135 6.32 6.31 30.59
N GLU A 136 6.00 6.92 29.45
CA GLU A 136 5.00 7.98 29.38
C GLU A 136 3.62 7.36 29.56
N LYS A 137 2.77 8.03 30.34
CA LYS A 137 1.36 7.69 30.49
C LYS A 137 0.60 8.31 29.33
N GLY A 138 -0.32 7.57 28.71
CA GLY A 138 -1.09 8.07 27.59
C GLY A 138 -2.32 7.25 27.29
N LEU A 139 -3.24 7.84 26.52
CA LEU A 139 -4.49 7.22 26.11
C LEU A 139 -4.57 7.14 24.59
N ILE A 140 -5.00 5.98 24.09
CA ILE A 140 -5.41 5.83 22.69
C ILE A 140 -6.93 5.74 22.62
N CYS A 141 -7.53 6.75 21.98
CA CYS A 141 -8.97 6.76 21.70
C CYS A 141 -9.24 6.18 20.31
N LYS A 142 -9.77 4.96 20.24
CA LYS A 142 -10.24 4.36 18.99
C LYS A 142 -11.73 4.63 18.85
N LEU A 143 -12.08 5.66 18.09
CA LEU A 143 -13.46 6.06 17.86
C LEU A 143 -14.03 5.39 16.60
N ASP A 144 -15.25 4.87 16.68
CA ASP A 144 -16.03 4.38 15.53
C ASP A 144 -17.24 5.29 15.30
N ILE A 145 -17.63 5.54 14.05
CA ILE A 145 -18.78 6.38 13.72
C ILE A 145 -19.94 5.49 13.27
N GLU A 146 -21.11 5.68 13.88
CA GLU A 146 -22.31 4.97 13.50
C GLU A 146 -22.80 5.43 12.12
N LYS A 147 -22.93 4.46 11.19
CA LYS A 147 -23.48 4.68 9.84
C LYS A 147 -22.87 5.91 9.17
N ALA A 148 -21.54 6.00 9.19
CA ALA A 148 -20.76 7.19 8.86
C ALA A 148 -21.18 7.92 7.56
N TYR A 149 -21.49 7.18 6.49
CA TYR A 149 -21.97 7.82 5.26
C TYR A 149 -23.42 8.29 5.40
N ASP A 150 -24.30 7.48 6.00
CA ASP A 150 -25.76 7.70 5.99
C ASP A 150 -26.22 8.84 6.92
N SER A 151 -25.38 9.29 7.85
CA SER A 151 -25.77 10.20 8.94
C SER A 151 -25.35 11.66 8.78
N ILE A 152 -24.39 11.97 7.91
CA ILE A 152 -23.84 13.33 7.79
C ILE A 152 -24.90 14.37 7.37
N ASN A 153 -24.96 15.48 8.08
CA ASN A 153 -25.86 16.59 7.79
C ASN A 153 -25.39 17.39 6.58
N TRP A 154 -26.27 17.62 5.61
CA TRP A 154 -25.91 18.35 4.38
C TRP A 154 -25.64 19.83 4.61
N SER A 155 -26.41 20.51 5.46
CA SER A 155 -26.20 21.92 5.79
C SER A 155 -24.84 22.14 6.46
N PHE A 156 -24.44 21.23 7.34
CA PHE A 156 -23.09 21.20 7.90
C PHE A 156 -22.03 21.04 6.81
N LEU A 157 -22.18 20.02 5.96
CA LEU A 157 -21.22 19.76 4.88
C LEU A 157 -21.07 20.97 3.94
N MET A 158 -22.17 21.65 3.58
CA MET A 158 -22.11 22.84 2.73
C MET A 158 -21.37 24.00 3.42
N LYS A 159 -21.59 24.21 4.73
CA LYS A 159 -20.81 25.20 5.52
C LYS A 159 -19.33 24.86 5.55
N VAL A 160 -18.97 23.58 5.66
CA VAL A 160 -17.57 23.12 5.61
C VAL A 160 -16.94 23.45 4.25
N LEU A 161 -17.61 23.13 3.14
CA LEU A 161 -17.12 23.45 1.80
C LEU A 161 -16.94 24.96 1.62
N GLN A 162 -17.90 25.76 2.09
CA GLN A 162 -17.79 27.22 2.05
C GLN A 162 -16.57 27.71 2.84
N LYS A 163 -16.34 27.20 4.05
CA LYS A 163 -15.18 27.56 4.89
C LYS A 163 -13.84 27.09 4.33
N MET A 164 -13.83 26.00 3.58
CA MET A 164 -12.67 25.53 2.82
C MET A 164 -12.39 26.36 1.54
N GLY A 165 -13.24 27.34 1.23
CA GLY A 165 -13.05 28.24 0.09
C GLY A 165 -13.57 27.70 -1.24
N PHE A 166 -14.44 26.68 -1.24
CA PHE A 166 -15.07 26.23 -2.47
C PHE A 166 -16.08 27.27 -2.98
N GLY A 167 -15.99 27.59 -4.28
CA GLY A 167 -16.86 28.56 -4.92
C GLY A 167 -18.33 28.12 -4.97
N THR A 168 -19.24 29.09 -5.09
CA THR A 168 -20.70 28.87 -5.07
C THR A 168 -21.17 27.87 -6.13
N TRP A 169 -20.67 27.98 -7.36
CA TRP A 169 -21.00 27.04 -8.45
C TRP A 169 -20.68 25.60 -8.10
N TRP A 170 -19.50 25.36 -7.51
CA TRP A 170 -19.10 24.03 -7.09
C TRP A 170 -20.04 23.51 -6.00
N MET A 171 -20.37 24.35 -5.02
CA MET A 171 -21.29 23.97 -3.95
C MET A 171 -22.69 23.64 -4.47
N GLU A 172 -23.21 24.38 -5.46
CA GLU A 172 -24.50 24.10 -6.10
C GLU A 172 -24.50 22.76 -6.84
N TRP A 173 -23.41 22.43 -7.56
CA TRP A 173 -23.24 21.11 -8.17
C TRP A 173 -23.26 19.98 -7.14
N ILE A 174 -22.51 20.13 -6.04
CA ILE A 174 -22.49 19.13 -4.97
C ILE A 174 -23.86 19.01 -4.32
N TRP A 175 -24.51 20.15 -4.03
CA TRP A 175 -25.85 20.20 -3.45
C TRP A 175 -26.85 19.45 -4.33
N TRP A 176 -26.85 19.70 -5.65
CA TRP A 176 -27.73 18.99 -6.58
C TRP A 176 -27.47 17.49 -6.58
N CYS A 177 -26.20 17.08 -6.60
CA CYS A 177 -25.83 15.66 -6.58
C CYS A 177 -26.34 14.93 -5.33
N ILE A 178 -26.27 15.55 -4.15
CA ILE A 178 -26.65 14.88 -2.88
C ILE A 178 -28.14 15.01 -2.56
N SER A 179 -28.76 16.17 -2.84
CA SER A 179 -30.13 16.49 -2.37
C SER A 179 -31.25 15.92 -3.25
N THR A 180 -30.97 15.62 -4.52
CA THR A 180 -32.00 15.15 -5.47
C THR A 180 -32.08 13.63 -5.59
N ALA A 181 -31.24 12.89 -4.86
CA ALA A 181 -31.16 11.45 -4.95
C ALA A 181 -32.47 10.78 -4.47
N LYS A 182 -32.98 9.84 -5.27
CA LYS A 182 -34.11 8.98 -4.93
C LYS A 182 -33.67 7.53 -4.88
N PHE A 183 -34.04 6.82 -3.81
CA PHE A 183 -33.63 5.45 -3.55
C PHE A 183 -34.79 4.49 -3.78
N SER A 184 -34.48 3.32 -4.33
CA SER A 184 -35.38 2.16 -4.33
C SER A 184 -34.64 0.95 -3.80
N ILE A 185 -35.20 0.24 -2.81
CA ILE A 185 -34.55 -0.92 -2.22
C ILE A 185 -34.75 -2.13 -3.15
N LEU A 186 -33.67 -2.85 -3.45
CA LEU A 186 -33.75 -4.10 -4.18
C LEU A 186 -33.98 -5.26 -3.21
N VAL A 187 -35.19 -5.80 -3.21
CA VAL A 187 -35.58 -7.00 -2.44
C VAL A 187 -35.63 -8.17 -3.42
N ASN A 188 -34.75 -9.15 -3.24
CA ASN A 188 -34.64 -10.31 -4.15
C ASN A 188 -34.51 -9.95 -5.64
N GLY A 189 -33.85 -8.82 -5.94
CA GLY A 189 -33.66 -8.32 -7.31
C GLY A 189 -34.79 -7.45 -7.85
N VAL A 190 -35.87 -7.23 -7.08
CA VAL A 190 -37.01 -6.41 -7.49
C VAL A 190 -37.00 -5.07 -6.74
N PRO A 191 -37.14 -3.92 -7.43
CA PRO A 191 -37.19 -2.61 -6.79
C PRO A 191 -38.52 -2.40 -6.04
N ALA A 192 -38.42 -1.95 -4.79
CA ALA A 192 -39.56 -1.71 -3.92
C ALA A 192 -39.73 -0.21 -3.62
N GLY A 193 -40.57 0.47 -4.43
CA GLY A 193 -40.93 1.88 -4.26
C GLY A 193 -39.77 2.87 -4.40
N PHE A 194 -40.05 4.17 -4.38
CA PHE A 194 -39.02 5.21 -4.34
C PHE A 194 -39.21 6.11 -3.12
N PHE A 195 -38.12 6.45 -2.44
CA PHE A 195 -38.10 7.41 -1.34
C PHE A 195 -36.92 8.40 -1.48
N PRO A 196 -37.10 9.67 -1.06
CA PRO A 196 -36.02 10.64 -1.05
C PRO A 196 -35.11 10.47 0.18
N SER A 197 -33.94 11.11 0.17
CA SER A 197 -33.13 11.30 1.38
C SER A 197 -33.15 12.77 1.83
N SER A 198 -32.90 13.00 3.12
CA SER A 198 -32.75 14.33 3.74
C SER A 198 -31.36 14.56 4.35
N LYS A 199 -30.51 13.53 4.37
CA LYS A 199 -29.13 13.57 4.91
C LYS A 199 -28.30 12.41 4.35
N GLY A 200 -27.01 12.39 4.68
CA GLY A 200 -26.14 11.28 4.34
C GLY A 200 -25.55 11.34 2.92
N LEU A 201 -24.57 10.50 2.68
CA LEU A 201 -23.84 10.33 1.44
C LEU A 201 -24.00 8.89 0.97
N ARG A 202 -23.92 8.66 -0.35
CA ARG A 202 -24.21 7.35 -0.94
C ARG A 202 -23.02 6.42 -0.89
N GLN A 203 -23.18 5.28 -0.22
CA GLN A 203 -22.15 4.26 -0.18
C GLN A 203 -22.06 3.52 -1.52
N GLY A 204 -21.07 3.88 -2.35
CA GLY A 204 -20.93 3.40 -3.73
C GLY A 204 -20.79 4.53 -4.75
N ASP A 205 -21.07 5.76 -4.32
CA ASP A 205 -20.86 6.97 -5.11
C ASP A 205 -19.37 7.39 -5.10
N PRO A 206 -18.75 7.60 -6.28
CA PRO A 206 -17.37 8.08 -6.38
C PRO A 206 -17.07 9.37 -5.61
N LEU A 207 -18.07 10.25 -5.44
CA LEU A 207 -17.94 11.56 -4.80
C LEU A 207 -17.97 11.47 -3.27
N SER A 208 -18.77 10.54 -2.74
CA SER A 208 -19.10 10.45 -1.32
C SER A 208 -17.88 10.32 -0.39
N PRO A 209 -16.84 9.49 -0.69
CA PRO A 209 -15.66 9.40 0.17
C PRO A 209 -14.92 10.72 0.36
N TYR A 210 -14.85 11.55 -0.68
CA TYR A 210 -14.15 12.84 -0.64
C TYR A 210 -14.90 13.87 0.20
N LEU A 211 -16.22 13.93 0.02
CA LEU A 211 -17.09 14.80 0.82
C LEU A 211 -17.06 14.40 2.30
N PHE A 212 -17.09 13.10 2.58
CA PHE A 212 -17.01 12.59 3.94
C PHE A 212 -15.68 12.97 4.63
N VAL A 213 -14.54 12.80 3.94
CA VAL A 213 -13.22 13.19 4.47
C VAL A 213 -13.16 14.69 4.78
N MET A 214 -13.74 15.55 3.92
CA MET A 214 -13.81 16.98 4.21
C MET A 214 -14.68 17.31 5.42
N GLY A 215 -15.81 16.61 5.61
CA GLY A 215 -16.62 16.73 6.83
C GLY A 215 -15.85 16.31 8.09
N MET A 216 -15.08 15.23 8.00
CA MET A 216 -14.24 14.73 9.11
C MET A 216 -13.07 15.65 9.46
N GLU A 217 -12.61 16.48 8.53
CA GLU A 217 -11.53 17.44 8.79
C GLU A 217 -11.89 18.44 9.90
N VAL A 218 -13.18 18.73 10.09
CA VAL A 218 -13.64 19.59 11.20
C VAL A 218 -13.26 18.99 12.55
N LEU A 219 -13.42 17.67 12.74
CA LEU A 219 -13.01 17.01 13.98
C LEU A 219 -11.49 17.14 14.19
N SER A 220 -10.69 16.93 13.15
CA SER A 220 -9.24 17.13 13.19
C SER A 220 -8.86 18.59 13.50
N ALA A 221 -9.63 19.57 13.02
CA ALA A 221 -9.41 20.98 13.32
C ALA A 221 -9.79 21.33 14.78
N LEU A 222 -10.89 20.78 15.30
CA LEU A 222 -11.29 20.96 16.70
C LEU A 222 -10.26 20.36 17.65
N ILE A 223 -9.78 19.14 17.36
CA ILE A 223 -8.71 18.48 18.12
C ILE A 223 -7.44 19.33 18.12
N ARG A 224 -6.99 19.81 16.95
CA ARG A 224 -5.78 20.65 16.86
C ARG A 224 -5.92 21.97 17.62
N ARG A 225 -7.10 22.60 17.57
CA ARG A 225 -7.38 23.83 18.30
C ARG A 225 -7.31 23.63 19.81
N ALA A 226 -7.86 22.53 20.31
CA ALA A 226 -7.77 22.18 21.73
C ALA A 226 -6.34 21.80 22.15
N VAL A 227 -5.58 21.17 21.24
CA VAL A 227 -4.17 20.81 21.46
C VAL A 227 -3.23 22.02 21.54
N GLY A 228 -3.51 23.17 20.91
CA GLY A 228 -2.59 24.30 21.01
C GLY A 228 -2.99 25.64 20.38
N GLU A 229 -3.13 26.63 21.25
CA GLU A 229 -2.57 28.00 21.09
C GLU A 229 -1.33 28.24 21.99
N GLY A 230 -0.77 27.24 22.69
CA GLY A 230 0.49 27.42 23.40
C GLY A 230 1.01 26.18 24.14
N SER A 231 1.97 25.47 23.56
CA SER A 231 3.08 24.81 24.28
C SER A 231 4.00 24.09 23.30
N SER A 232 5.28 24.49 23.30
CA SER A 232 6.37 23.90 22.51
C SER A 232 6.88 22.55 23.06
N GLN A 233 6.12 21.93 23.97
CA GLN A 233 6.36 20.62 24.54
C GLN A 233 5.03 19.88 24.54
N GLY A 234 4.94 18.76 23.80
CA GLY A 234 3.92 17.73 23.98
C GLY A 234 2.47 18.21 24.10
N ALA A 235 1.75 18.18 22.99
CA ALA A 235 0.29 18.30 22.91
C ALA A 235 -0.44 17.34 23.87
N THR A 236 -1.02 17.83 24.96
CA THR A 236 -1.90 17.06 25.85
C THR A 236 -3.31 17.64 25.77
N LEU A 237 -4.26 16.89 25.21
CA LEU A 237 -5.68 17.21 25.37
C LEU A 237 -6.09 16.87 26.80
N ARG A 238 -6.78 17.79 27.48
CA ARG A 238 -7.43 17.46 28.75
C ARG A 238 -8.66 16.59 28.49
N GLU A 239 -8.96 15.70 29.42
CA GLU A 239 -10.00 14.67 29.29
C GLU A 239 -11.39 15.28 29.03
N GLU A 240 -11.79 16.27 29.83
CA GLU A 240 -13.06 16.98 29.69
C GLU A 240 -13.19 17.67 28.31
N GLU A 241 -12.11 18.28 27.81
CA GLU A 241 -12.10 18.97 26.51
C GLU A 241 -12.35 17.98 25.36
N GLY A 242 -11.86 16.75 25.48
CA GLY A 242 -12.08 15.68 24.51
C GLY A 242 -13.56 15.32 24.38
N CYS A 243 -14.25 15.09 25.50
CA CYS A 243 -15.68 14.79 25.54
C CYS A 243 -16.52 15.88 24.87
N TRP A 244 -16.25 17.15 25.20
CA TRP A 244 -16.96 18.29 24.62
C TRP A 244 -16.72 18.42 23.12
N ILE A 245 -15.49 18.25 22.63
CA ILE A 245 -15.17 18.28 21.20
C ILE A 245 -16.01 17.26 20.44
N LEU A 246 -16.10 16.04 20.96
CA LEU A 246 -16.89 14.97 20.35
C LEU A 246 -18.37 15.34 20.34
N ALA A 247 -18.94 15.76 21.47
CA ALA A 247 -20.35 16.15 21.57
C ALA A 247 -20.72 17.30 20.62
N TRP A 248 -19.90 18.36 20.54
CA TRP A 248 -20.11 19.48 19.62
C TRP A 248 -20.01 19.04 18.16
N PHE A 249 -19.05 18.15 17.85
CA PHE A 249 -18.91 17.60 16.51
C PHE A 249 -20.13 16.76 16.13
N GLU A 250 -20.66 15.91 17.01
CA GLU A 250 -21.88 15.15 16.76
C GLU A 250 -23.08 16.06 16.50
N ALA A 251 -23.27 17.08 17.35
CA ALA A 251 -24.36 18.02 17.26
C ALA A 251 -24.33 18.82 15.94
N ALA A 252 -23.13 19.26 15.53
CA ALA A 252 -22.96 20.03 14.30
C ALA A 252 -23.06 19.15 13.04
N SER A 253 -22.39 18.00 13.04
CA SER A 253 -22.24 17.15 11.84
C SER A 253 -23.37 16.16 11.62
N GLY A 254 -24.11 15.81 12.67
CA GLY A 254 -25.06 14.70 12.67
C GLY A 254 -24.41 13.31 12.69
N LEU A 255 -23.07 13.23 12.71
CA LEU A 255 -22.33 11.98 12.82
C LEU A 255 -22.25 11.55 14.28
N ARG A 256 -22.95 10.47 14.64
CA ARG A 256 -22.90 9.90 15.99
C ARG A 256 -21.74 8.92 16.13
N ILE A 257 -21.06 8.96 17.26
CA ILE A 257 -20.01 8.05 17.65
C ILE A 257 -20.67 6.76 18.14
N ASN A 258 -20.18 5.64 17.63
CA ASN A 258 -20.61 4.32 18.07
C ASN A 258 -19.87 3.95 19.36
N LEU A 259 -20.40 4.43 20.48
CA LEU A 259 -19.84 4.19 21.81
C LEU A 259 -19.61 2.70 22.12
N ALA A 260 -20.47 1.81 21.63
CA ALA A 260 -20.35 0.35 21.83
C ALA A 260 -19.16 -0.29 21.10
N LYS A 261 -18.64 0.37 20.05
CA LYS A 261 -17.47 -0.04 19.26
C LYS A 261 -16.23 0.82 19.51
N SER A 262 -16.42 2.00 20.09
CA SER A 262 -15.32 2.86 20.53
C SER A 262 -14.61 2.25 21.72
N VAL A 263 -13.29 2.41 21.77
CA VAL A 263 -12.43 1.79 22.78
C VAL A 263 -11.35 2.77 23.24
N LEU A 264 -11.20 2.93 24.55
CA LEU A 264 -10.04 3.58 25.18
C LEU A 264 -9.00 2.54 25.53
N ILE A 265 -7.74 2.80 25.18
CA ILE A 265 -6.64 1.89 25.47
C ILE A 265 -5.57 2.67 26.24
N PRO A 266 -5.29 2.31 27.51
CA PRO A 266 -4.24 2.94 28.29
C PRO A 266 -2.85 2.46 27.83
N ILE A 267 -1.89 3.37 27.87
CA ILE A 267 -0.46 3.11 27.69
C ILE A 267 0.26 3.58 28.94
N GLY A 268 0.96 2.65 29.59
CA GLY A 268 1.52 2.87 30.93
C GLY A 268 0.45 2.73 32.03
N GLU A 269 0.80 3.15 33.24
CA GLU A 269 -0.10 3.17 34.39
C GLU A 269 -0.98 4.43 34.36
N VAL A 270 -2.17 4.31 33.78
CA VAL A 270 -3.18 5.38 33.78
C VAL A 270 -4.20 5.08 34.87
N GLU A 271 -4.32 5.97 35.84
CA GLU A 271 -5.31 5.89 36.92
C GLU A 271 -6.71 6.22 36.37
N GLU A 272 -7.77 5.70 37.00
CA GLU A 272 -9.18 6.05 36.70
C GLU A 272 -9.66 5.77 35.27
N ILE A 273 -9.01 4.84 34.54
CA ILE A 273 -9.39 4.48 33.16
C ILE A 273 -10.83 3.97 33.02
N GLU A 274 -11.34 3.27 34.04
CA GLU A 274 -12.71 2.79 34.05
C GLU A 274 -13.71 3.93 34.18
N GLU A 275 -13.42 4.94 35.01
CA GLU A 275 -14.27 6.12 35.19
C GLU A 275 -14.31 6.95 33.91
N MET A 276 -13.15 7.19 33.29
CA MET A 276 -13.05 7.86 31.99
C MET A 276 -13.82 7.13 30.89
N ALA A 277 -13.76 5.80 30.86
CA ALA A 277 -14.49 5.01 29.89
C ALA A 277 -16.01 5.10 30.11
N VAL A 278 -16.45 5.17 31.37
CA VAL A 278 -17.86 5.39 31.72
C VAL A 278 -18.33 6.78 31.30
N GLU A 279 -17.55 7.83 31.56
CA GLU A 279 -17.89 9.21 31.17
C GLU A 279 -17.99 9.36 29.64
N LEU A 280 -17.04 8.77 28.91
CA LEU A 280 -17.07 8.72 27.45
C LEU A 280 -18.10 7.71 26.90
N GLY A 281 -18.68 6.87 27.75
CA GLY A 281 -19.62 5.80 27.40
C GLY A 281 -19.02 4.67 26.55
N CYS A 282 -17.70 4.49 26.55
CA CYS A 282 -16.99 3.54 25.70
C CYS A 282 -16.35 2.39 26.49
N LYS A 283 -15.72 1.43 25.80
CA LYS A 283 -15.09 0.26 26.44
C LYS A 283 -13.62 0.51 26.74
N VAL A 284 -13.14 0.01 27.88
CA VAL A 284 -11.69 -0.13 28.11
C VAL A 284 -11.17 -1.31 27.30
N GLY A 285 -10.11 -1.09 26.54
CA GLY A 285 -9.37 -2.11 25.81
C GLY A 285 -7.91 -2.16 26.24
N ALA A 286 -7.16 -3.06 25.64
CA ALA A 286 -5.75 -3.25 25.93
C ALA A 286 -4.93 -3.39 24.64
N LEU A 287 -3.62 -3.13 24.75
CA LEU A 287 -2.66 -3.58 23.76
C LEU A 287 -2.26 -5.04 24.08
N PRO A 288 -2.05 -5.88 23.05
CA PRO A 288 -2.09 -5.57 21.63
C PRO A 288 -3.51 -5.44 21.04
N SER A 289 -3.68 -4.52 20.10
CA SER A 289 -4.96 -4.28 19.39
C SER A 289 -4.80 -4.38 17.87
N VAL A 290 -5.88 -4.20 17.12
CA VAL A 290 -5.87 -4.14 15.64
C VAL A 290 -6.20 -2.71 15.20
N TYR A 291 -5.34 -2.12 14.37
CA TYR A 291 -5.54 -0.82 13.74
C TYR A 291 -5.35 -0.92 12.22
N LEU A 292 -6.36 -0.52 11.45
CA LEU A 292 -6.37 -0.60 9.98
C LEU A 292 -6.06 -2.02 9.44
N GLY A 293 -6.47 -3.05 10.17
CA GLY A 293 -6.23 -4.46 9.82
C GLY A 293 -4.81 -4.95 10.11
N LEU A 294 -3.97 -4.15 10.76
CA LEU A 294 -2.64 -4.52 11.23
C LEU A 294 -2.58 -4.53 12.76
N PRO A 295 -1.69 -5.36 13.35
CA PRO A 295 -1.46 -5.35 14.79
C PRO A 295 -0.84 -4.03 15.26
N LEU A 296 -1.28 -3.58 16.44
CA LEU A 296 -0.83 -2.36 17.11
C LEU A 296 -0.33 -2.73 18.50
N GLY A 297 0.86 -2.24 18.87
CA GLY A 297 1.45 -2.46 20.20
C GLY A 297 1.92 -3.90 20.47
N VAL A 298 1.85 -4.78 19.47
CA VAL A 298 2.49 -6.10 19.55
C VAL A 298 3.99 -5.92 19.42
N HIS A 299 4.76 -6.67 20.22
CA HIS A 299 6.20 -6.76 20.01
C HIS A 299 6.52 -7.22 18.58
N HIS A 300 7.27 -6.43 17.80
CA HIS A 300 7.45 -6.59 16.35
C HIS A 300 8.01 -7.97 15.91
N LYS A 301 8.61 -8.75 16.82
CA LYS A 301 9.09 -10.14 16.57
C LYS A 301 8.11 -11.24 16.97
N ALA A 302 6.95 -10.90 17.53
CA ALA A 302 6.01 -11.89 18.05
C ALA A 302 5.50 -12.81 16.93
N ILE A 303 5.56 -14.12 17.18
CA ILE A 303 5.04 -15.14 16.26
C ILE A 303 3.51 -15.04 16.18
N SER A 304 2.86 -14.80 17.32
CA SER A 304 1.39 -14.71 17.46
C SER A 304 0.76 -13.64 16.56
N MET A 305 1.53 -12.61 16.22
CA MET A 305 1.15 -11.57 15.28
C MET A 305 0.70 -12.13 13.91
N TRP A 306 1.20 -13.30 13.52
CA TRP A 306 0.96 -13.92 12.21
C TRP A 306 -0.10 -15.02 12.24
N ASP A 307 -0.65 -15.37 13.40
CA ASP A 307 -1.59 -16.48 13.52
C ASP A 307 -2.89 -16.20 12.73
N GLY A 308 -3.36 -14.94 12.73
CA GLY A 308 -4.52 -14.54 11.91
C GLY A 308 -4.28 -14.60 10.39
N VAL A 309 -3.02 -14.50 9.93
CA VAL A 309 -2.66 -14.72 8.52
C VAL A 309 -2.69 -16.20 8.20
N GLU A 310 -2.07 -17.01 9.06
CA GLU A 310 -2.03 -18.47 8.92
C GLU A 310 -3.45 -19.06 8.89
N GLU A 311 -4.30 -18.62 9.82
CA GLU A 311 -5.69 -19.05 9.93
C GLU A 311 -6.52 -18.67 8.70
N ARG A 312 -6.36 -17.45 8.16
CA ARG A 312 -7.02 -17.07 6.89
C ARG A 312 -6.58 -17.93 5.71
N MET A 313 -5.31 -18.31 5.64
CA MET A 313 -4.83 -19.24 4.61
C MET A 313 -5.46 -20.63 4.80
N ARG A 314 -5.54 -21.14 6.03
CA ARG A 314 -6.18 -22.42 6.36
C ARG A 314 -7.65 -22.45 5.98
N ARG A 315 -8.42 -21.41 6.31
CA ARG A 315 -9.83 -21.29 5.91
C ARG A 315 -10.01 -21.32 4.39
N ARG A 316 -9.17 -20.59 3.63
CA ARG A 316 -9.22 -20.62 2.16
C ARG A 316 -8.92 -22.02 1.61
N LEU A 317 -7.90 -22.67 2.16
CA LEU A 317 -7.54 -24.05 1.79
C LEU A 317 -8.66 -25.05 2.09
N ALA A 318 -9.36 -24.90 3.22
CA ALA A 318 -10.46 -25.77 3.62
C ALA A 318 -11.67 -25.66 2.66
N LEU A 319 -11.94 -24.47 2.14
CA LEU A 319 -13.00 -24.24 1.14
C LEU A 319 -12.67 -24.86 -0.22
N TRP A 320 -11.39 -25.00 -0.55
CA TRP A 320 -10.96 -25.56 -1.82
C TRP A 320 -10.98 -27.07 -1.78
N LYS A 321 -11.93 -27.66 -2.52
CA LYS A 321 -11.99 -29.11 -2.74
C LYS A 321 -10.80 -29.56 -3.59
N ARG A 322 -9.65 -29.73 -2.93
CA ARG A 322 -8.32 -29.97 -3.52
C ARG A 322 -8.29 -31.11 -4.56
N GLN A 323 -9.16 -32.11 -4.40
CA GLN A 323 -9.28 -33.25 -5.30
C GLN A 323 -9.78 -32.89 -6.71
N TYR A 324 -10.52 -31.79 -6.86
CA TYR A 324 -11.09 -31.36 -8.14
C TYR A 324 -10.29 -30.26 -8.84
N ILE A 325 -9.14 -29.86 -8.27
CA ILE A 325 -8.33 -28.75 -8.79
C ILE A 325 -7.05 -29.31 -9.41
N SER A 326 -6.85 -29.02 -10.69
CA SER A 326 -5.63 -29.38 -11.43
C SER A 326 -4.38 -28.75 -10.82
N LYS A 327 -3.19 -29.32 -11.06
CA LYS A 327 -1.92 -28.72 -10.57
C LYS A 327 -1.76 -27.27 -11.07
N GLY A 328 -2.12 -27.00 -12.32
CA GLY A 328 -2.16 -25.64 -12.88
C GLY A 328 -3.09 -24.70 -12.12
N GLY A 329 -4.32 -25.13 -11.85
CA GLY A 329 -5.28 -24.35 -11.05
C GLY A 329 -4.79 -24.07 -9.62
N ARG A 330 -4.12 -25.04 -8.99
CA ARG A 330 -3.51 -24.85 -7.67
C ARG A 330 -2.40 -23.80 -7.68
N ILE A 331 -1.53 -23.80 -8.70
CA ILE A 331 -0.50 -22.75 -8.86
C ILE A 331 -1.15 -21.38 -8.99
N THR A 332 -2.21 -21.26 -9.81
CA THR A 332 -2.95 -20.01 -9.97
C THR A 332 -3.51 -19.53 -8.62
N LEU A 333 -4.21 -20.39 -7.88
CA LEU A 333 -4.76 -20.06 -6.55
C LEU A 333 -3.68 -19.71 -5.53
N ILE A 334 -2.52 -20.37 -5.56
CA ILE A 334 -1.38 -20.00 -4.72
C ILE A 334 -0.94 -18.57 -5.05
N LYS A 335 -0.73 -18.25 -6.33
CA LYS A 335 -0.21 -16.95 -6.75
C LYS A 335 -1.22 -15.80 -6.58
N SER A 336 -2.50 -16.03 -6.89
CA SER A 336 -3.54 -15.00 -6.86
C SER A 336 -4.11 -14.79 -5.45
N THR A 337 -4.22 -15.85 -4.66
CA THR A 337 -4.97 -15.82 -3.40
C THR A 337 -4.08 -16.08 -2.19
N LEU A 338 -3.37 -17.21 -2.12
CA LEU A 338 -2.58 -17.51 -0.91
C LEU A 338 -1.40 -16.55 -0.73
N ALA A 339 -0.73 -16.20 -1.83
CA ALA A 339 0.41 -15.29 -1.81
C ALA A 339 0.00 -13.84 -1.55
N SER A 340 -1.28 -13.46 -1.73
CA SER A 340 -1.77 -12.09 -1.50
C SER A 340 -2.23 -11.84 -0.07
N ILE A 341 -2.73 -12.86 0.64
CA ILE A 341 -3.17 -12.77 2.05
C ILE A 341 -2.11 -12.15 2.98
N PRO A 342 -0.83 -12.60 2.99
CA PRO A 342 0.16 -12.05 3.91
C PRO A 342 0.73 -10.69 3.47
N ILE A 343 0.54 -10.26 2.21
CA ILE A 343 1.24 -9.09 1.63
C ILE A 343 1.02 -7.82 2.46
N TYR A 344 -0.21 -7.59 2.92
CA TYR A 344 -0.54 -6.37 3.67
C TYR A 344 0.29 -6.26 4.95
N GLN A 345 0.45 -7.35 5.69
CA GLN A 345 1.23 -7.41 6.93
C GLN A 345 2.74 -7.51 6.65
N LEU A 346 3.16 -8.23 5.61
CA LEU A 346 4.54 -8.28 5.12
C LEU A 346 5.06 -6.92 4.63
N SER A 347 4.16 -6.00 4.29
CA SER A 347 4.54 -4.66 3.83
C SER A 347 5.02 -3.76 4.96
N LEU A 348 4.79 -4.12 6.23
CA LEU A 348 5.20 -3.32 7.38
C LEU A 348 6.08 -4.11 8.35
N PHE A 349 5.78 -5.40 8.57
CA PHE A 349 6.47 -6.19 9.58
C PHE A 349 7.44 -7.21 8.99
N ARG A 350 8.56 -7.41 9.67
CA ARG A 350 9.49 -8.50 9.38
C ARG A 350 8.93 -9.83 9.87
N MET A 351 8.76 -10.78 8.96
CA MET A 351 8.26 -12.11 9.29
C MET A 351 9.37 -12.97 9.90
N PRO A 352 9.11 -13.63 11.04
CA PRO A 352 10.02 -14.65 11.57
C PRO A 352 10.19 -15.83 10.59
N LYS A 353 11.42 -16.33 10.45
CA LYS A 353 11.73 -17.46 9.54
C LYS A 353 10.87 -18.70 9.82
N SER A 354 10.53 -18.97 11.09
CA SER A 354 9.67 -20.08 11.48
C SER A 354 8.25 -19.95 10.90
N VAL A 355 7.67 -18.76 10.95
CA VAL A 355 6.35 -18.46 10.36
C VAL A 355 6.40 -18.60 8.84
N ALA A 356 7.41 -18.02 8.19
CA ALA A 356 7.59 -18.14 6.74
C ALA A 356 7.62 -19.61 6.30
N LYS A 357 8.40 -20.44 7.00
CA LYS A 357 8.45 -21.90 6.76
C LYS A 357 7.08 -22.58 6.93
N ARG A 358 6.27 -22.17 7.92
CA ARG A 358 4.90 -22.72 8.10
C ARG A 358 3.97 -22.33 6.96
N LEU A 359 3.98 -21.07 6.53
CA LEU A 359 3.13 -20.61 5.43
C LEU A 359 3.55 -21.21 4.08
N GLU A 360 4.85 -21.32 3.81
CA GLU A 360 5.37 -22.00 2.62
C GLU A 360 5.06 -23.50 2.66
N LYS A 361 5.08 -24.13 3.84
CA LYS A 361 4.61 -25.52 3.99
C LYS A 361 3.15 -25.66 3.58
N LEU A 362 2.26 -24.74 3.98
CA LEU A 362 0.85 -24.78 3.55
C LEU A 362 0.71 -24.67 2.02
N GLN A 363 1.48 -23.78 1.38
CA GLN A 363 1.47 -23.64 -0.08
C GLN A 363 2.00 -24.90 -0.78
N ARG A 364 3.12 -25.44 -0.29
CA ARG A 364 3.76 -26.64 -0.82
C ARG A 364 2.89 -27.87 -0.66
N ASP A 365 2.33 -28.05 0.54
CA ASP A 365 1.38 -29.12 0.80
C ASP A 365 0.22 -28.98 -0.19
N PHE A 366 -0.47 -27.84 -0.24
CA PHE A 366 -1.58 -27.63 -1.18
C PHE A 366 -1.25 -27.97 -2.63
N LEU A 367 -0.09 -27.51 -3.14
CA LEU A 367 0.38 -27.79 -4.49
C LEU A 367 0.48 -29.30 -4.76
N TRP A 368 1.20 -30.04 -3.90
CA TRP A 368 1.58 -31.43 -4.15
C TRP A 368 0.57 -32.48 -3.71
N GLY A 369 -0.16 -32.26 -2.62
CA GLY A 369 -0.91 -33.35 -2.01
C GLY A 369 -2.15 -33.82 -2.78
N GLY A 370 -2.66 -34.99 -2.40
CA GLY A 370 -3.82 -35.67 -3.03
C GLY A 370 -5.15 -35.44 -2.31
N GLY A 371 -6.12 -36.33 -2.59
CA GLY A 371 -7.38 -36.44 -1.85
C GLY A 371 -7.20 -36.86 -0.39
N ARG A 372 -8.31 -37.10 0.32
CA ARG A 372 -8.44 -36.98 1.79
C ARG A 372 -7.47 -37.75 2.70
N MET A 373 -6.62 -38.66 2.21
CA MET A 373 -5.67 -39.40 3.08
C MET A 373 -4.28 -39.69 2.48
N GLU A 374 -3.93 -39.18 1.29
CA GLU A 374 -2.61 -39.44 0.69
C GLU A 374 -1.63 -38.28 0.94
N ARG A 375 -0.63 -38.50 1.80
CA ARG A 375 0.59 -37.67 1.83
C ARG A 375 1.36 -37.90 0.53
N LYS A 376 1.10 -37.10 -0.51
CA LYS A 376 1.93 -37.13 -1.72
C LYS A 376 3.29 -36.49 -1.46
N VAL A 377 4.34 -37.17 -1.92
CA VAL A 377 5.73 -36.72 -1.83
C VAL A 377 5.89 -35.40 -2.61
N HIS A 378 6.61 -34.44 -2.02
CA HIS A 378 7.02 -33.22 -2.72
C HIS A 378 8.10 -33.60 -3.75
N LEU A 379 7.76 -33.59 -5.04
CA LEU A 379 8.60 -34.20 -6.08
C LEU A 379 9.85 -33.37 -6.42
N ILE A 380 9.69 -32.05 -6.45
CA ILE A 380 10.73 -31.09 -6.80
C ILE A 380 11.01 -30.20 -5.59
N ASN A 381 12.29 -29.85 -5.38
CA ASN A 381 12.71 -28.97 -4.30
C ASN A 381 11.93 -27.65 -4.39
N TRP A 382 11.42 -27.19 -3.23
CA TRP A 382 10.66 -25.95 -3.14
C TRP A 382 11.43 -24.73 -3.67
N GLU A 383 12.76 -24.72 -3.50
CA GLU A 383 13.58 -23.63 -4.02
C GLU A 383 13.53 -23.54 -5.54
N VAL A 384 13.60 -24.69 -6.23
CA VAL A 384 13.43 -24.77 -7.69
C VAL A 384 12.03 -24.34 -8.09
N VAL A 385 10.99 -24.80 -7.39
CA VAL A 385 9.59 -24.40 -7.62
C VAL A 385 9.41 -22.88 -7.56
N CYS A 386 10.13 -22.21 -6.67
CA CYS A 386 10.03 -20.77 -6.46
C CYS A 386 10.79 -19.93 -7.51
N THR A 387 11.71 -20.52 -8.28
CA THR A 387 12.40 -19.80 -9.36
C THR A 387 11.44 -19.44 -10.50
N GLN A 388 11.85 -18.51 -11.37
CA GLN A 388 11.07 -18.13 -12.54
C GLN A 388 10.95 -19.31 -13.53
N LYS A 389 9.90 -19.31 -14.35
CA LYS A 389 9.70 -20.34 -15.38
C LYS A 389 10.89 -20.46 -16.34
N VAL A 390 11.53 -19.33 -16.65
CA VAL A 390 12.73 -19.27 -17.50
C VAL A 390 13.88 -20.07 -16.91
N ASN A 391 13.98 -20.14 -15.58
CA ASN A 391 15.04 -20.87 -14.87
C ASN A 391 14.54 -22.25 -14.38
N GLY A 392 13.45 -22.74 -14.96
CA GLY A 392 12.90 -24.05 -14.65
C GLY A 392 12.02 -24.14 -13.40
N GLY A 393 11.58 -23.04 -12.82
CA GLY A 393 10.61 -23.04 -11.72
C GLY A 393 9.16 -22.87 -12.14
N LEU A 394 8.29 -22.66 -11.15
CA LEU A 394 6.87 -22.35 -11.34
C LEU A 394 6.55 -20.89 -11.05
N GLY A 395 7.52 -20.08 -10.62
CA GLY A 395 7.37 -18.66 -10.31
C GLY A 395 6.51 -18.39 -9.08
N ILE A 396 6.53 -19.29 -8.08
CA ILE A 396 5.95 -19.04 -6.76
C ILE A 396 6.95 -18.19 -5.98
N ARG A 397 6.51 -17.11 -5.32
CA ARG A 397 7.43 -16.22 -4.62
C ARG A 397 7.80 -16.78 -3.25
N LYS A 398 9.09 -16.82 -2.92
CA LYS A 398 9.54 -17.09 -1.55
C LYS A 398 9.11 -15.94 -0.63
N ILE A 399 8.56 -16.27 0.52
CA ILE A 399 7.93 -15.27 1.40
C ILE A 399 9.00 -14.37 2.05
N ASP A 400 10.16 -14.94 2.37
CA ASP A 400 11.29 -14.22 2.96
C ASP A 400 11.85 -13.14 2.01
N LEU A 401 12.11 -13.49 0.75
CA LEU A 401 12.59 -12.56 -0.27
C LEU A 401 11.55 -11.48 -0.59
N LEU A 402 10.27 -11.86 -0.63
CA LEU A 402 9.17 -10.91 -0.81
C LEU A 402 9.07 -9.93 0.35
N ASN A 403 9.21 -10.40 1.60
CA ASN A 403 9.21 -9.54 2.77
C ASN A 403 10.38 -8.55 2.71
N LYS A 404 11.60 -9.01 2.40
CA LYS A 404 12.77 -8.15 2.22
C LYS A 404 12.55 -7.07 1.16
N ALA A 405 12.02 -7.45 -0.01
CA ALA A 405 11.69 -6.48 -1.07
C ALA A 405 10.62 -5.46 -0.66
N LEU A 406 9.60 -5.90 0.09
CA LEU A 406 8.54 -5.02 0.59
C LEU A 406 9.05 -4.05 1.67
N LEU A 407 9.88 -4.50 2.61
CA LEU A 407 10.47 -3.63 3.63
C LEU A 407 11.47 -2.64 3.02
N SER A 408 12.25 -3.06 2.02
CA SER A 408 13.18 -2.17 1.30
C SER A 408 12.48 -1.00 0.60
N LYS A 409 11.18 -1.18 0.25
CA LYS A 409 10.35 -0.08 -0.28
C LYS A 409 10.32 1.11 0.69
N TRP A 410 10.31 0.89 2.00
CA TRP A 410 10.30 1.98 2.98
C TRP A 410 11.59 2.78 3.00
N ILE A 411 12.74 2.12 2.83
CA ILE A 411 14.05 2.79 2.73
C ILE A 411 14.08 3.68 1.50
N TRP A 412 13.66 3.15 0.35
CA TRP A 412 13.51 3.92 -0.88
C TRP A 412 12.56 5.11 -0.70
N ARG A 413 11.39 4.89 -0.08
CA ARG A 413 10.42 5.96 0.18
C ARG A 413 10.97 7.01 1.12
N PHE A 414 11.76 6.65 2.12
CA PHE A 414 12.39 7.63 3.02
C PHE A 414 13.34 8.56 2.25
N ALA A 415 14.09 8.01 1.31
CA ALA A 415 14.97 8.80 0.46
C ALA A 415 14.20 9.72 -0.49
N VAL A 416 13.15 9.23 -1.18
CA VAL A 416 12.46 9.95 -2.26
C VAL A 416 11.31 10.84 -1.81
N GLU A 417 10.53 10.41 -0.82
CA GLU A 417 9.34 11.16 -0.39
C GLU A 417 9.76 12.35 0.48
N GLU A 418 9.22 13.53 0.17
CA GLU A 418 9.47 14.77 0.91
C GLU A 418 8.19 15.25 1.59
N ASP A 419 8.34 15.92 2.73
CA ASP A 419 7.25 16.54 3.48
C ASP A 419 6.07 15.67 3.92
N ILE A 420 6.24 14.35 4.00
CA ILE A 420 5.20 13.44 4.49
C ILE A 420 5.31 13.21 6.01
N LEU A 421 4.16 13.18 6.71
CA LEU A 421 4.07 13.04 8.16
C LEU A 421 4.86 11.84 8.71
N TRP A 422 4.75 10.66 8.10
CA TRP A 422 5.45 9.47 8.59
C TRP A 422 6.97 9.65 8.56
N LYS A 423 7.51 10.30 7.51
CA LYS A 423 8.95 10.61 7.40
C LYS A 423 9.38 11.61 8.47
N LYS A 424 8.55 12.63 8.75
CA LYS A 424 8.79 13.59 9.83
C LYS A 424 8.84 12.90 11.19
N VAL A 425 7.87 12.05 11.50
CA VAL A 425 7.82 11.27 12.76
C VAL A 425 9.06 10.39 12.91
N ILE A 426 9.41 9.64 11.86
CA ILE A 426 10.61 8.80 11.86
C ILE A 426 11.89 9.64 12.00
N GLY A 427 11.98 10.77 11.29
CA GLY A 427 13.12 11.68 11.36
C GLY A 427 13.31 12.29 12.75
N VAL A 428 12.23 12.66 13.44
CA VAL A 428 12.30 13.13 14.83
C VAL A 428 12.70 12.01 15.79
N LYS A 429 12.15 10.80 15.62
CA LYS A 429 12.42 9.66 16.52
C LYS A 429 13.84 9.09 16.38
N TYR A 430 14.37 9.02 15.16
CA TYR A 430 15.64 8.37 14.85
C TYR A 430 16.76 9.34 14.47
N GLY A 431 16.45 10.60 14.13
CA GLY A 431 17.39 11.52 13.50
C GLY A 431 17.63 11.21 12.02
N GLN A 432 18.39 12.08 11.36
CA GLN A 432 18.71 11.99 9.93
C GLN A 432 20.22 12.09 9.70
N GLU A 433 20.72 11.30 8.75
CA GLU A 433 22.10 11.31 8.27
C GLU A 433 22.15 11.34 6.74
N GLY A 434 23.35 11.50 6.19
CA GLY A 434 23.56 11.55 4.74
C GLY A 434 22.72 12.64 4.10
N LEU A 435 22.79 13.87 4.62
CA LEU A 435 22.08 15.03 4.06
C LEU A 435 20.56 14.80 3.89
N GLY A 436 19.95 14.10 4.86
CA GLY A 436 18.51 13.82 4.91
C GLY A 436 18.05 12.64 4.07
N TRP A 437 18.96 11.91 3.41
CA TRP A 437 18.62 10.70 2.64
C TRP A 437 18.33 9.49 3.52
N ARG A 438 18.89 9.44 4.72
CA ARG A 438 18.88 8.28 5.61
C ARG A 438 18.47 8.69 7.02
N THR A 439 17.96 7.73 7.78
CA THR A 439 17.84 7.87 9.24
C THR A 439 19.12 7.37 9.88
N ASN A 440 19.45 7.88 11.07
CA ASN A 440 20.57 7.34 11.84
C ASN A 440 20.33 5.85 12.17
N GLU A 441 21.42 5.13 12.42
CA GLU A 441 21.33 3.78 12.95
C GLU A 441 20.58 3.73 14.28
N ALA A 442 19.69 2.74 14.44
CA ALA A 442 18.88 2.55 15.64
C ALA A 442 19.67 1.89 16.80
N ARG A 443 20.76 2.56 17.25
CA ARG A 443 21.64 2.14 18.36
C ARG A 443 21.20 2.63 19.75
N GLY A 444 20.33 3.64 19.82
CA GLY A 444 19.85 4.22 21.09
C GLY A 444 18.70 3.45 21.78
N ALA A 445 18.22 3.99 22.91
CA ALA A 445 17.08 3.45 23.68
C ALA A 445 15.82 3.22 22.83
N PHE A 446 15.63 3.99 21.76
CA PHE A 446 14.52 3.93 20.80
C PHE A 446 14.59 2.77 19.78
N GLY A 447 15.55 1.85 19.92
CA GLY A 447 15.78 0.74 18.99
C GLY A 447 14.99 -0.57 19.19
N VAL A 448 13.65 -0.55 19.30
CA VAL A 448 12.81 -1.78 19.23
C VAL A 448 11.48 -1.55 18.47
N GLY A 449 11.36 -0.42 17.77
CA GLY A 449 10.22 -0.15 16.88
C GLY A 449 10.25 -0.96 15.59
N VAL A 450 9.17 -0.85 14.81
CA VAL A 450 9.01 -1.47 13.49
C VAL A 450 10.07 -0.95 12.50
N TRP A 451 10.39 0.35 12.56
CA TRP A 451 11.38 0.99 11.71
C TRP A 451 12.77 0.36 11.85
N LYS A 452 13.16 -0.07 13.05
CA LYS A 452 14.43 -0.77 13.24
C LYS A 452 14.51 -2.09 12.46
N GLU A 453 13.42 -2.84 12.37
CA GLU A 453 13.42 -4.07 11.59
C GLU A 453 13.43 -3.82 10.08
N ILE A 454 12.87 -2.68 9.64
CA ILE A 454 12.98 -2.18 8.26
C ILE A 454 14.44 -1.80 7.96
N LEU A 455 15.12 -1.10 8.89
CA LEU A 455 16.52 -0.67 8.72
C LEU A 455 17.51 -1.83 8.54
N LYS A 456 17.16 -3.06 8.92
CA LYS A 456 17.98 -4.24 8.61
C LYS A 456 18.15 -4.50 7.12
N GLU A 457 17.26 -3.97 6.28
CA GLU A 457 17.37 -4.06 4.82
C GLU A 457 18.04 -2.83 4.19
N ALA A 458 18.45 -1.84 5.00
CA ALA A 458 19.00 -0.58 4.50
C ALA A 458 20.27 -0.80 3.67
N ASN A 459 21.23 -1.59 4.15
CA ASN A 459 22.50 -1.84 3.44
C ASN A 459 22.23 -2.37 2.03
N TRP A 460 21.49 -3.47 1.91
CA TRP A 460 21.13 -4.05 0.62
C TRP A 460 20.38 -3.06 -0.27
N CYS A 461 19.46 -2.26 0.30
CA CYS A 461 18.73 -1.26 -0.47
C CYS A 461 19.67 -0.18 -1.00
N TRP A 462 20.57 0.36 -0.18
CA TRP A 462 21.52 1.41 -0.56
C TRP A 462 22.58 0.93 -1.55
N ASP A 463 22.99 -0.33 -1.46
CA ASP A 463 23.87 -0.95 -2.47
C ASP A 463 23.22 -0.94 -3.87
N ASN A 464 21.89 -0.88 -3.96
CA ASN A 464 21.14 -0.86 -5.22
C ASN A 464 20.60 0.53 -5.60
N ILE A 465 21.00 1.58 -4.87
CA ILE A 465 20.65 2.98 -5.15
C ILE A 465 21.88 3.72 -5.67
N ARG A 466 21.66 4.58 -6.67
CA ARG A 466 22.64 5.54 -7.19
C ARG A 466 22.04 6.95 -7.07
N PHE A 467 22.87 7.96 -6.89
CA PHE A 467 22.45 9.36 -6.90
C PHE A 467 22.47 9.94 -8.31
N LYS A 468 21.43 10.73 -8.65
CA LYS A 468 21.39 11.60 -9.82
C LYS A 468 21.58 13.03 -9.30
N VAL A 469 22.66 13.65 -9.75
CA VAL A 469 23.05 15.01 -9.36
C VAL A 469 22.14 16.02 -10.05
N GLY A 470 21.50 16.86 -9.24
CA GLY A 470 20.76 18.05 -9.61
C GLY A 470 21.58 19.28 -9.22
N LYS A 471 21.18 19.97 -8.15
CA LYS A 471 21.87 21.11 -7.52
C LYS A 471 23.18 20.75 -6.83
N GLY A 472 23.39 19.47 -6.48
CA GLY A 472 24.61 18.98 -5.83
C GLY A 472 24.73 19.29 -4.33
N THR A 473 23.67 19.78 -3.69
CA THR A 473 23.66 20.19 -2.27
C THR A 473 23.47 19.03 -1.30
N ARG A 474 22.96 17.89 -1.78
CA ARG A 474 22.67 16.69 -0.99
C ARG A 474 23.49 15.49 -1.40
N VAL A 475 24.49 15.64 -2.27
CA VAL A 475 25.34 14.52 -2.72
C VAL A 475 26.79 14.82 -2.37
N ASN A 476 27.42 13.92 -1.62
CA ASN A 476 28.85 14.03 -1.29
C ASN A 476 29.69 13.62 -2.49
N PHE A 477 30.69 14.44 -2.82
CA PHE A 477 31.53 14.22 -3.99
C PHE A 477 32.29 12.89 -3.93
N TRP A 478 32.93 12.57 -2.80
CA TRP A 478 33.84 11.42 -2.69
C TRP A 478 33.15 10.10 -2.31
N THR A 479 32.16 10.15 -1.42
CA THR A 479 31.64 8.96 -0.72
C THR A 479 30.34 8.43 -1.31
N ASP A 480 29.56 9.26 -2.00
CA ASP A 480 28.31 8.84 -2.61
C ASP A 480 28.50 8.24 -4.01
N HIS A 481 27.61 7.32 -4.38
CA HIS A 481 27.63 6.68 -5.69
C HIS A 481 26.82 7.53 -6.68
N TRP A 482 27.46 8.49 -7.32
CA TRP A 482 26.82 9.37 -8.31
C TRP A 482 27.52 9.32 -9.68
N CYS A 483 28.84 9.13 -9.70
CA CYS A 483 29.67 8.99 -10.88
C CYS A 483 30.21 7.55 -11.00
N GLY A 484 30.07 6.91 -12.18
CA GLY A 484 30.52 5.53 -12.40
C GLY A 484 29.71 4.44 -11.66
N GLU A 485 30.33 3.26 -11.49
CA GLU A 485 29.75 2.09 -10.80
C GLU A 485 30.01 2.06 -9.29
N GLU A 486 31.10 2.71 -8.85
CA GLU A 486 31.54 2.80 -7.46
C GLU A 486 31.77 4.26 -7.04
N ALA A 487 31.83 4.52 -5.73
CA ALA A 487 32.16 5.85 -5.21
C ALA A 487 33.58 6.28 -5.62
N LEU A 488 33.79 7.57 -5.89
CA LEU A 488 35.09 8.11 -6.31
C LEU A 488 36.21 7.83 -5.30
N SER A 489 35.89 7.77 -4.00
CA SER A 489 36.82 7.36 -2.94
C SER A 489 37.38 5.95 -3.08
N ARG A 490 36.66 5.04 -3.76
CA ARG A 490 37.12 3.67 -4.06
C ARG A 490 37.89 3.60 -5.37
N ILE A 491 37.47 4.38 -6.36
CA ILE A 491 38.14 4.46 -7.67
C ILE A 491 39.50 5.16 -7.54
N PHE A 492 39.57 6.24 -6.76
CA PHE A 492 40.75 7.08 -6.55
C PHE A 492 41.14 7.19 -5.06
N PRO A 493 41.53 6.09 -4.39
CA PRO A 493 41.78 6.08 -2.95
C PRO A 493 42.96 6.98 -2.54
N GLN A 494 43.97 7.13 -3.42
CA GLN A 494 45.11 8.01 -3.19
C GLN A 494 44.70 9.49 -3.19
N LEU A 495 43.91 9.91 -4.18
CA LEU A 495 43.38 11.29 -4.24
C LEU A 495 42.43 11.58 -3.07
N PHE A 496 41.60 10.60 -2.69
CA PHE A 496 40.72 10.73 -1.53
C PHE A 496 41.51 10.87 -0.21
N ALA A 497 42.64 10.19 -0.07
CA ALA A 497 43.50 10.33 1.11
C ALA A 497 44.03 11.77 1.25
N LEU A 498 44.37 12.41 0.11
CA LEU A 498 44.90 13.77 0.01
C LEU A 498 43.82 14.87 0.04
N ALA A 499 42.54 14.53 -0.19
CA ALA A 499 41.47 15.51 -0.22
C ALA A 499 41.29 16.21 1.14
N VAL A 500 41.30 17.55 1.14
CA VAL A 500 41.09 18.36 2.34
C VAL A 500 39.65 18.22 2.85
N HIS A 501 38.68 18.27 1.93
CA HIS A 501 37.26 18.18 2.26
C HIS A 501 36.66 16.84 1.80
N LYS A 502 36.87 15.80 2.59
CA LYS A 502 36.41 14.42 2.29
C LYS A 502 34.88 14.28 2.27
N ASN A 503 34.18 15.15 2.99
CA ASN A 503 32.72 15.18 3.08
C ASN A 503 32.11 16.38 2.32
N ALA A 504 32.85 16.98 1.38
CA ALA A 504 32.30 18.07 0.58
C ALA A 504 31.17 17.57 -0.32
N THR A 505 30.15 18.41 -0.46
CA THR A 505 29.06 18.23 -1.42
C THR A 505 29.51 18.61 -2.82
N ILE A 506 28.81 18.09 -3.84
CA ILE A 506 29.10 18.43 -5.24
C ILE A 506 28.99 19.95 -5.49
N SER A 507 28.03 20.63 -4.87
CA SER A 507 27.89 22.08 -4.99
C SER A 507 29.06 22.87 -4.40
N GLU A 508 29.74 22.33 -3.38
CA GLU A 508 30.89 23.01 -2.74
C GLU A 508 32.17 22.86 -3.55
N VAL A 509 32.30 21.76 -4.31
CA VAL A 509 33.48 21.51 -5.17
C VAL A 509 33.24 21.91 -6.63
N TRP A 510 32.06 22.44 -6.96
CA TRP A 510 31.73 22.93 -8.29
C TRP A 510 31.75 24.45 -8.32
N ASP A 511 32.59 25.01 -9.18
CA ASP A 511 32.71 26.44 -9.39
C ASP A 511 31.96 26.87 -10.65
N SER A 512 30.85 27.58 -10.45
CA SER A 512 30.02 28.13 -11.53
C SER A 512 30.60 29.39 -12.17
N SER A 513 31.62 30.01 -11.59
CA SER A 513 32.25 31.23 -12.12
C SER A 513 33.18 30.96 -13.31
N LEU A 514 33.62 29.71 -13.48
CA LEU A 514 34.51 29.26 -14.56
C LEU A 514 33.74 28.95 -15.85
N GLY A 515 33.10 29.93 -16.48
CA GLY A 515 32.52 29.84 -17.83
C GLY A 515 31.51 28.70 -18.04
N GLN A 516 31.98 27.50 -18.39
CA GLN A 516 31.16 26.27 -18.52
C GLN A 516 30.94 25.53 -17.17
N GLY A 517 31.48 26.05 -16.08
CA GLY A 517 31.57 25.42 -14.77
C GLY A 517 32.78 24.48 -14.68
N GLY A 518 33.46 24.44 -13.53
CA GLY A 518 34.66 23.64 -13.31
C GLY A 518 34.73 23.02 -11.91
N TRP A 519 35.51 21.94 -11.75
CA TRP A 519 35.71 21.31 -10.45
C TRP A 519 36.86 21.97 -9.70
N ASN A 520 36.59 22.45 -8.48
CA ASN A 520 37.55 23.06 -7.58
C ASN A 520 37.86 22.10 -6.42
N LEU A 521 38.81 21.19 -6.65
CA LEU A 521 39.23 20.19 -5.67
C LEU A 521 40.49 20.68 -4.94
N ARG A 522 40.42 20.74 -3.61
CA ARG A 522 41.55 21.12 -2.74
C ARG A 522 42.22 19.88 -2.14
N PHE A 523 43.51 19.74 -2.38
CA PHE A 523 44.36 18.69 -1.82
C PHE A 523 45.28 19.26 -0.73
N ALA A 524 45.68 18.41 0.23
CA ALA A 524 46.46 18.81 1.40
C ALA A 524 47.90 19.24 1.06
N ARG A 525 48.39 18.89 -0.12
CA ARG A 525 49.70 19.23 -0.66
C ARG A 525 49.64 19.30 -2.18
N ASP A 526 50.67 19.87 -2.78
CA ASP A 526 50.86 19.83 -4.23
C ASP A 526 51.01 18.38 -4.71
N SER A 527 50.48 18.14 -5.92
CA SER A 527 50.45 16.83 -6.55
C SER A 527 51.84 16.45 -7.06
N ASN A 528 52.25 15.22 -6.81
CA ASN A 528 53.47 14.69 -7.42
C ASN A 528 53.18 14.16 -8.84
N ASP A 529 54.21 13.98 -9.66
CA ASP A 529 54.06 13.58 -11.07
C ASP A 529 53.21 12.31 -11.26
N TRP A 530 53.35 11.31 -10.39
CA TRP A 530 52.57 10.06 -10.46
C TRP A 530 51.08 10.21 -10.07
N GLU A 531 50.70 11.32 -9.42
CA GLU A 531 49.30 11.64 -9.07
C GLU A 531 48.60 12.39 -10.22
N LEU A 532 49.37 13.01 -11.14
CA LEU A 532 48.81 13.76 -12.27
C LEU A 532 48.00 12.86 -13.21
N ASP A 533 48.48 11.64 -13.48
CA ASP A 533 47.75 10.65 -14.30
C ASP A 533 46.39 10.28 -13.67
N LEU A 534 46.35 10.16 -12.33
CA LEU A 534 45.12 9.85 -11.59
C LEU A 534 44.15 11.04 -11.61
N ILE A 535 44.68 12.26 -11.47
CA ILE A 535 43.89 13.50 -11.55
C ILE A 535 43.30 13.62 -12.95
N GLU A 536 44.09 13.42 -14.01
CA GLU A 536 43.62 13.47 -15.39
C GLU A 536 42.53 12.43 -15.65
N ALA A 537 42.72 11.18 -15.21
CA ALA A 537 41.72 10.13 -15.32
C ALA A 537 40.40 10.50 -14.61
N MET A 538 40.48 11.10 -13.43
CA MET A 538 39.31 11.59 -12.68
C MET A 538 38.60 12.72 -13.43
N PHE A 539 39.31 13.75 -13.88
CA PHE A 539 38.71 14.86 -14.63
C PHE A 539 38.09 14.41 -15.96
N ASN A 540 38.68 13.42 -16.63
CA ASN A 540 38.10 12.81 -17.83
C ASN A 540 36.77 12.12 -17.52
N MET A 541 36.65 11.42 -16.39
CA MET A 541 35.39 10.83 -15.93
C MET A 541 34.34 11.90 -15.58
N LEU A 542 34.77 13.06 -15.11
CA LEU A 542 33.91 14.14 -14.64
C LEU A 542 33.51 15.15 -15.74
N ARG A 543 34.12 15.07 -16.93
CA ARG A 543 34.03 16.07 -18.01
C ARG A 543 32.60 16.38 -18.45
N ASP A 544 31.74 15.36 -18.51
CA ASP A 544 30.38 15.48 -19.02
C ASP A 544 29.34 15.86 -17.94
N PHE A 545 29.76 15.97 -16.68
CA PHE A 545 28.86 16.29 -15.58
C PHE A 545 28.67 17.80 -15.44
N LYS A 546 27.41 18.22 -15.31
CA LYS A 546 27.03 19.60 -15.02
C LYS A 546 25.94 19.62 -13.96
N ILE A 547 26.04 20.57 -13.03
CA ILE A 547 24.98 20.85 -12.06
C ILE A 547 23.78 21.46 -12.80
N SER A 548 22.58 21.08 -12.38
CA SER A 548 21.32 21.62 -12.91
C SER A 548 20.53 22.36 -11.82
N GLN A 549 19.43 23.01 -12.22
CA GLN A 549 18.50 23.64 -11.28
C GLN A 549 17.52 22.63 -10.64
N GLU A 550 17.52 21.37 -11.09
CA GLU A 550 16.71 20.30 -10.48
C GLU A 550 17.25 19.94 -9.10
N GLU A 551 16.39 19.50 -8.19
CA GLU A 551 16.85 18.94 -6.91
C GLU A 551 17.62 17.62 -7.13
N ASP A 552 18.55 17.34 -6.23
CA ASP A 552 19.23 16.05 -6.19
C ASP A 552 18.21 14.92 -5.99
N SER A 553 18.45 13.77 -6.61
CA SER A 553 17.53 12.63 -6.52
C SER A 553 18.26 11.30 -6.49
N VAL A 554 17.54 10.24 -6.12
CA VAL A 554 18.04 8.86 -6.13
C VAL A 554 17.41 8.05 -7.25
N VAL A 555 18.17 7.11 -7.80
CA VAL A 555 17.81 6.24 -8.91
C VAL A 555 18.04 4.79 -8.51
N TRP A 556 17.06 3.93 -8.77
CA TRP A 556 17.14 2.51 -8.50
C TRP A 556 17.88 1.77 -9.62
N ARG A 557 18.97 1.05 -9.30
CA ARG A 557 19.74 0.27 -10.30
C ARG A 557 18.98 -0.94 -10.84
N GLY A 558 18.08 -1.50 -10.03
CA GLY A 558 17.48 -2.81 -10.27
C GLY A 558 16.35 -2.90 -11.29
N GLY A 559 16.24 -2.03 -12.29
CA GLY A 559 15.18 -2.06 -13.29
C GLY A 559 15.30 -0.96 -14.34
N GLY A 560 14.54 -1.06 -15.44
CA GLY A 560 14.72 -0.21 -16.62
C GLY A 560 14.22 1.25 -16.54
N GLN A 561 13.58 1.66 -15.43
CA GLN A 561 13.00 3.02 -15.30
C GLN A 561 13.57 3.84 -14.15
N GLY A 562 14.62 3.36 -13.45
CA GLY A 562 15.21 4.09 -12.33
C GLY A 562 14.32 4.24 -11.09
N ILE A 563 13.13 3.64 -11.08
CA ILE A 563 12.15 3.69 -9.98
C ILE A 563 12.13 2.34 -9.27
N PHE A 564 12.10 2.36 -7.93
CA PHE A 564 11.95 1.15 -7.14
C PHE A 564 10.61 0.46 -7.41
N GLY A 565 10.68 -0.78 -7.91
CA GLY A 565 9.54 -1.67 -8.01
C GLY A 565 9.75 -2.92 -7.17
N VAL A 566 8.80 -3.28 -6.30
CA VAL A 566 8.87 -4.50 -5.45
C VAL A 566 9.13 -5.75 -6.29
N ARG A 567 8.55 -5.85 -7.49
CA ARG A 567 8.81 -6.95 -8.42
C ARG A 567 10.26 -7.00 -8.88
N CYS A 568 10.83 -5.84 -9.23
CA CYS A 568 12.20 -5.73 -9.70
C CYS A 568 13.19 -6.01 -8.56
N ALA A 569 12.96 -5.44 -7.38
CA ALA A 569 13.69 -5.72 -6.15
C ALA A 569 13.66 -7.21 -5.78
N TYR A 570 12.49 -7.86 -5.87
CA TYR A 570 12.37 -9.30 -5.64
C TYR A 570 13.20 -10.11 -6.64
N ASN A 571 13.18 -9.74 -7.92
CA ASN A 571 13.94 -10.45 -8.95
C ASN A 571 15.46 -10.35 -8.74
N LEU A 572 15.96 -9.19 -8.29
CA LEU A 572 17.37 -9.03 -7.90
C LEU A 572 17.74 -9.93 -6.71
N LEU A 573 16.86 -10.01 -5.71
CA LEU A 573 17.07 -10.86 -4.52
C LEU A 573 17.03 -12.34 -4.83
N ALA A 574 16.16 -12.74 -5.75
CA ALA A 574 15.94 -14.12 -6.13
C ALA A 574 16.95 -14.61 -7.19
N ALA A 575 18.17 -14.05 -7.19
CA ALA A 575 19.23 -14.19 -8.19
C ALA A 575 19.13 -15.48 -9.03
N PRO A 576 19.16 -15.39 -10.37
CA PRO A 576 18.99 -16.56 -11.22
C PRO A 576 20.18 -17.50 -11.01
N ASN A 577 19.91 -18.72 -10.54
CA ASN A 577 20.79 -19.83 -10.87
C ASN A 577 20.68 -19.98 -12.39
N SER A 578 21.75 -19.66 -13.13
CA SER A 578 21.85 -19.84 -14.58
C SER A 578 21.87 -21.33 -14.89
N ILE A 579 20.70 -21.94 -14.89
CA ILE A 579 20.48 -23.28 -15.40
C ILE A 579 19.91 -23.09 -16.80
N ASP A 580 20.58 -23.66 -17.80
CA ASP A 580 20.04 -23.71 -19.15
C ASP A 580 18.81 -24.65 -19.13
N PHE A 581 17.63 -24.04 -19.02
CA PHE A 581 16.36 -24.74 -18.91
C PHE A 581 15.56 -24.54 -20.20
N PRO A 582 15.05 -25.62 -20.83
CA PRO A 582 14.37 -25.55 -22.12
C PRO A 582 12.93 -25.00 -21.99
N VAL A 583 12.80 -23.76 -21.51
CA VAL A 583 11.52 -23.09 -21.20
C VAL A 583 10.59 -23.06 -22.41
N ARG A 584 11.13 -22.80 -23.61
CA ARG A 584 10.38 -22.69 -24.87
C ARG A 584 9.83 -24.04 -25.34
N CYS A 585 10.41 -25.15 -24.92
CA CYS A 585 9.93 -26.48 -25.27
C CYS A 585 8.81 -26.97 -24.34
N ILE A 586 8.73 -26.43 -23.12
CA ILE A 586 7.83 -26.91 -22.07
C ILE A 586 6.60 -26.01 -21.91
N TRP A 587 6.80 -24.70 -21.87
CA TRP A 587 5.74 -23.73 -21.60
C TRP A 587 5.27 -23.06 -22.90
N VAL A 588 4.56 -23.82 -23.72
CA VAL A 588 4.00 -23.38 -25.02
C VAL A 588 2.51 -23.03 -24.86
N ASP A 589 2.05 -21.92 -25.44
CA ASP A 589 0.70 -21.37 -25.21
C ASP A 589 -0.45 -22.30 -25.61
N LYS A 590 -0.23 -23.16 -26.63
CA LYS A 590 -1.23 -24.11 -27.13
C LYS A 590 -1.26 -25.45 -26.37
N VAL A 591 -0.37 -25.65 -25.41
CA VAL A 591 -0.25 -26.93 -24.69
C VAL A 591 -1.10 -26.93 -23.42
N PRO A 592 -1.96 -27.95 -23.20
CA PRO A 592 -2.71 -28.07 -21.97
C PRO A 592 -1.80 -28.05 -20.74
N THR A 593 -2.17 -27.30 -19.71
CA THR A 593 -1.33 -27.10 -18.50
C THR A 593 -0.91 -28.41 -17.84
N LYS A 594 -1.70 -29.48 -17.99
CA LYS A 594 -1.38 -30.82 -17.47
C LYS A 594 -0.18 -31.45 -18.20
N ALA A 595 -0.10 -31.30 -19.52
CA ALA A 595 1.00 -31.81 -20.34
C ALA A 595 2.28 -30.99 -20.10
N ALA A 596 2.17 -29.66 -20.08
CA ALA A 596 3.29 -28.77 -19.76
C ALA A 596 3.87 -29.06 -18.36
N PHE A 597 3.01 -29.31 -17.36
CA PHE A 597 3.46 -29.67 -16.02
C PHE A 597 4.16 -31.04 -15.98
N PHE A 598 3.67 -32.02 -16.75
CA PHE A 598 4.32 -33.32 -16.85
C PHE A 598 5.70 -33.21 -17.51
N ALA A 599 5.83 -32.49 -18.62
CA ALA A 599 7.11 -32.24 -19.29
C ALA A 599 8.10 -31.50 -18.37
N TRP A 600 7.60 -30.55 -17.58
CA TRP A 600 8.38 -29.89 -16.54
C TRP A 600 8.89 -30.87 -15.48
N GLU A 601 8.04 -31.77 -14.96
CA GLU A 601 8.47 -32.85 -14.03
C GLU A 601 9.47 -33.82 -14.68
N ALA A 602 9.32 -34.08 -15.98
CA ALA A 602 10.22 -34.92 -16.77
C ALA A 602 11.63 -34.33 -16.86
N THR A 603 11.71 -33.02 -17.14
CA THR A 603 12.95 -32.29 -17.35
C THR A 603 13.80 -32.24 -16.07
N TRP A 604 13.14 -32.14 -14.91
CA TRP A 604 13.82 -32.25 -13.61
C TRP A 604 14.17 -33.69 -13.23
N GLY A 605 13.83 -34.66 -14.08
CA GLY A 605 13.92 -36.07 -13.78
C GLY A 605 13.21 -36.36 -12.47
N LYS A 606 11.94 -35.99 -12.30
CA LYS A 606 11.11 -36.25 -11.09
C LYS A 606 9.76 -36.92 -11.38
N ILE A 607 9.59 -37.49 -12.57
CA ILE A 607 8.47 -38.40 -12.84
C ILE A 607 8.54 -39.62 -11.90
N LEU A 608 7.38 -40.05 -11.41
CA LEU A 608 7.20 -41.24 -10.60
C LEU A 608 7.16 -42.49 -11.50
N THR A 609 8.35 -42.98 -11.87
CA THR A 609 8.53 -44.29 -12.52
C THR A 609 8.65 -45.40 -11.48
N LEU A 610 8.43 -46.65 -11.89
CA LEU A 610 8.39 -47.83 -11.02
C LEU A 610 9.67 -48.00 -10.18
N ASP A 611 10.83 -47.85 -10.84
CA ASP A 611 12.17 -47.91 -10.25
C ASP A 611 12.37 -46.86 -9.14
N ARG A 612 11.76 -45.69 -9.29
CA ARG A 612 11.88 -44.59 -8.33
C ARG A 612 10.93 -44.70 -7.16
N LEU A 613 9.78 -45.32 -7.36
CA LEU A 613 8.84 -45.64 -6.29
C LEU A 613 9.46 -46.71 -5.37
N GLN A 614 10.13 -47.72 -5.95
CA GLN A 614 10.86 -48.75 -5.20
C GLN A 614 12.02 -48.17 -4.38
N ARG A 615 12.85 -47.29 -4.96
CA ARG A 615 13.95 -46.60 -4.24
C ARG A 615 13.49 -45.70 -3.09
N ARG A 616 12.19 -45.36 -3.02
CA ARG A 616 11.61 -44.48 -1.98
C ARG A 616 10.77 -45.24 -0.94
N GLY A 617 10.86 -46.57 -0.90
CA GLY A 617 10.18 -47.40 0.10
C GLY A 617 8.69 -47.62 -0.17
N GLY A 618 8.20 -47.43 -1.40
CA GLY A 618 6.84 -47.82 -1.79
C GLY A 618 6.71 -49.34 -1.87
N SER A 619 5.64 -49.91 -1.33
CA SER A 619 5.38 -51.36 -1.39
C SER A 619 5.12 -51.81 -2.84
N PHE A 620 5.46 -53.06 -3.16
CA PHE A 620 5.24 -53.64 -4.50
C PHE A 620 3.76 -53.55 -4.97
N LEU A 621 2.81 -53.51 -4.03
CA LEU A 621 1.38 -53.31 -4.30
C LEU A 621 1.03 -51.89 -4.82
N THR A 622 1.83 -50.86 -4.50
CA THR A 622 1.66 -49.52 -5.10
C THR A 622 2.22 -49.45 -6.53
N ALA A 623 3.05 -50.41 -6.93
CA ALA A 623 3.75 -50.45 -8.21
C ALA A 623 2.83 -50.94 -9.36
N ILE A 624 1.75 -51.67 -9.06
CA ILE A 624 0.82 -52.22 -10.06
C ILE A 624 0.00 -51.11 -10.77
N PHE A 625 -0.20 -49.94 -10.14
CA PHE A 625 -0.86 -48.80 -10.78
C PHE A 625 0.05 -47.97 -11.72
N CYS A 626 1.34 -48.30 -11.83
CA CYS A 626 2.29 -47.56 -12.67
C CYS A 626 2.20 -47.91 -14.17
N VAL A 627 1.28 -48.80 -14.58
CA VAL A 627 1.10 -49.21 -15.99
C VAL A 627 0.13 -48.27 -16.77
N VAL A 628 -0.36 -47.18 -16.18
CA VAL A 628 -1.25 -46.23 -16.91
C VAL A 628 -0.47 -45.12 -17.63
N VAL A 629 0.43 -45.54 -18.52
CA VAL A 629 0.73 -44.80 -19.77
C VAL A 629 -0.29 -45.17 -20.86
N LYS A 630 -1.21 -46.13 -20.62
CA LYS A 630 -2.13 -46.66 -21.64
C LYS A 630 -3.58 -46.14 -21.66
N ARG A 631 -4.03 -45.21 -20.79
CA ARG A 631 -5.48 -44.83 -20.77
C ARG A 631 -5.86 -43.35 -20.69
N LYS A 632 -4.92 -42.40 -20.79
CA LYS A 632 -5.24 -40.97 -20.98
C LYS A 632 -4.14 -40.28 -21.79
N MET A 633 -4.09 -40.58 -23.08
CA MET A 633 -3.76 -39.57 -24.09
C MET A 633 -5.07 -38.94 -24.54
#